data_AF-N1ML02-F1
#
_entry.id   AF-N1ML02-F1
#
_cell.length_a   1.000
_cell.length_b   1.000
_cell.length_c   1.000
_cell.angle_alpha   90.00
_cell.angle_beta   90.00
_cell.angle_gamma   90.00
#
_symmetry.space_group_name_H-M   'P 1'
#
loop_
_entity.id
_entity.type
_entity.pdbx_description
1 polymer ?
#
loop_
_entity_poly.entity_id
_entity_poly.type
_entity_poly.pdbx_seq_one_letter_code
_entity_poly.pdbx_strand_id
1 'polypeptide(L)' 'MSARFLGRLKAAHERVSKQIELESRILRPDEVRLSKLKKTKLSLKDRMMRISASLAI' A
#
# COMPACT_ATOMS: atom_id res chain seq x y z
N MET A 1 -16.72 0.91 -13.71
CA MET A 1 -16.14 1.99 -12.87
C MET A 1 -14.94 1.56 -12.01
N SER A 2 -14.61 0.27 -11.86
CA SER A 2 -13.63 -0.17 -10.84
C SER A 2 -12.16 -0.23 -11.30
N ALA A 3 -11.88 -0.41 -12.60
CA ALA A 3 -10.51 -0.59 -13.10
C ALA A 3 -9.61 0.65 -12.85
N ARG A 4 -10.16 1.87 -13.02
CA ARG A 4 -9.43 3.11 -12.70
C ARG A 4 -9.17 3.25 -11.20
N PHE A 5 -10.09 2.79 -10.36
CA PHE A 5 -9.96 2.86 -8.91
C PHE A 5 -8.91 1.86 -8.39
N LEU A 6 -8.90 0.64 -8.93
CA LEU A 6 -7.84 -0.35 -8.71
C LEU A 6 -6.47 0.16 -9.17
N GLY A 7 -6.40 0.84 -10.32
CA GLY A 7 -5.16 1.47 -10.80
C GLY A 7 -4.62 2.52 -9.82
N ARG A 8 -5.50 3.36 -9.25
CA ARG A 8 -5.11 4.35 -8.23
C ARG A 8 -4.65 3.70 -6.93
N LEU A 9 -5.35 2.66 -6.47
CA LEU A 9 -4.97 1.89 -5.28
C LEU A 9 -3.62 1.20 -5.46
N LYS A 10 -3.37 0.60 -6.63
CA LYS A 10 -2.10 -0.02 -6.98
C LYS A 10 -0.97 1.01 -7.00
N ALA A 11 -1.18 2.17 -7.63
CA ALA A 11 -0.21 3.26 -7.63
C ALA A 11 0.09 3.77 -6.22
N ALA A 12 -0.91 3.88 -5.34
CA ALA A 12 -0.71 4.24 -3.94
C ALA A 12 0.07 3.16 -3.17
N HIS A 13 -0.23 1.88 -3.38
CA HIS A 13 0.50 0.75 -2.78
C HIS A 13 1.99 0.74 -3.19
N GLU A 14 2.28 1.01 -4.47
CA GLU A 14 3.65 1.12 -4.98
C GLU A 14 4.40 2.30 -4.34
N ARG A 15 3.77 3.47 -4.21
CA ARG A 15 4.38 4.63 -3.54
C ARG A 15 4.73 4.33 -2.08
N VAL A 16 3.79 3.73 -1.35
CA VAL A 16 4.03 3.34 0.06
C VAL A 16 5.13 2.28 0.16
N SER A 17 5.19 1.33 -0.76
CA SER A 17 6.26 0.32 -0.78
C SER A 17 7.63 0.95 -1.02
N LYS A 18 7.75 1.87 -2.00
CA LYS A 18 8.99 2.63 -2.22
C LYS A 18 9.39 3.46 -1.01
N GLN A 19 8.42 4.05 -0.31
CA GLN A 19 8.69 4.85 0.89
C GLN A 19 9.18 4.00 2.06
N ILE A 20 8.66 2.78 2.21
CA ILE A 20 9.17 1.78 3.17
C ILE A 20 10.61 1.39 2.83
N GLU A 21 10.92 1.13 1.55
CA GLU A 21 12.27 0.79 1.12
C GLU A 21 13.26 1.93 1.38
N LEU A 22 12.87 3.16 1.09
CA LEU A 22 13.67 4.34 1.36
C LEU A 22 13.92 4.51 2.86
N GLU A 23 12.86 4.46 3.69
CA GLU A 23 12.99 4.59 5.15
C GLU A 23 13.79 3.44 5.77
N SER A 24 13.66 2.22 5.24
CA SER A 24 14.41 1.05 5.71
C SER A 24 15.90 1.09 5.35
N ARG A 25 16.30 1.90 4.35
CA ARG A 25 17.70 2.09 3.96
C ARG A 25 18.39 3.22 4.74
N ILE A 26 17.65 3.98 5.55
CA ILE A 26 18.21 5.05 6.38
C ILE A 26 18.94 4.40 7.57
N LEU A 27 20.09 4.98 7.94
CA LEU A 27 20.99 4.47 8.99
C LEU A 27 20.32 4.34 10.38
N ARG A 28 19.24 5.10 10.62
CA ARG A 28 18.30 4.94 11.73
C ARG A 28 16.87 5.10 11.22
N PRO A 29 16.20 4.00 10.86
CA PRO A 29 14.81 4.05 10.45
C PRO A 29 13.94 4.49 11.63
N ASP A 30 13.00 5.38 11.39
CA ASP A 30 11.96 5.68 12.37
C ASP A 30 10.99 4.50 12.39
N GLU A 31 11.09 3.64 13.41
CA GLU A 31 10.27 2.43 13.54
C GLU A 31 8.77 2.74 13.65
N VAL A 32 8.41 3.88 14.23
CA VAL A 32 7.01 4.32 14.33
C VAL A 32 6.48 4.65 12.95
N ARG A 33 7.29 5.36 12.16
CA ARG A 33 6.96 5.73 10.78
C ARG A 33 6.90 4.51 9.87
N LEU A 34 7.87 3.60 9.96
CA LEU A 34 7.86 2.32 9.24
C LEU A 34 6.65 1.46 9.59
N SER A 35 6.29 1.39 10.88
CA SER A 35 5.11 0.64 11.34
C SER A 35 3.81 1.22 10.76
N LYS A 36 3.68 2.56 10.75
CA LYS A 36 2.55 3.25 10.11
C LYS A 36 2.48 2.97 8.61
N LEU A 37 3.61 3.02 7.91
CA LEU A 37 3.67 2.74 6.48
C LEU A 37 3.32 1.28 6.17
N LYS A 38 3.82 0.31 6.96
CA LYS A 38 3.47 -1.11 6.82
C LYS A 38 1.97 -1.35 7.04
N LYS A 39 1.36 -0.74 8.06
CA LYS A 39 -0.09 -0.79 8.29
C LYS A 39 -0.88 -0.20 7.12
N THR A 40 -0.42 0.92 6.58
CA THR A 40 -1.03 1.56 5.40
C THR A 40 -0.95 0.67 4.17
N LYS A 41 0.21 0.03 3.94
CA LYS A 41 0.40 -0.96 2.86
C LYS A 41 -0.58 -2.13 2.98
N LEU A 42 -0.72 -2.68 4.18
CA LEU A 42 -1.66 -3.78 4.45
C LEU A 42 -3.11 -3.37 4.17
N SER A 43 -3.53 -2.21 4.68
CA SER A 43 -4.88 -1.66 4.44
C SER A 43 -5.18 -1.45 2.94
N LEU A 44 -4.20 -0.95 2.17
CA LEU A 44 -4.34 -0.79 0.72
C LEU A 44 -4.45 -2.14 0.02
N LYS A 45 -3.66 -3.15 0.41
CA LYS A 45 -3.74 -4.52 -0.11
C LYS A 45 -5.11 -5.14 0.17
N ASP A 46 -5.63 -5.00 1.40
CA ASP A 46 -6.94 -5.53 1.80
C ASP A 46 -8.08 -4.86 1.02
N ARG A 47 -8.01 -3.54 0.83
CA ARG A 47 -8.97 -2.81 -0.01
C ARG A 47 -8.93 -3.28 -1.46
N MET A 48 -7.74 -3.46 -2.03
CA MET A 48 -7.59 -4.03 -3.38
C MET A 48 -8.19 -5.43 -3.47
N MET A 49 -7.91 -6.30 -2.50
CA MET A 49 -8.42 -7.67 -2.49
C MET A 49 -9.95 -7.71 -2.41
N ARG A 50 -10.56 -6.89 -1.54
CA ARG A 50 -12.03 -6.79 -1.44
C ARG A 50 -12.67 -6.29 -2.73
N ILE A 51 -12.06 -5.30 -3.38
CA ILE A 51 -12.58 -4.73 -4.62
C ILE A 51 -12.42 -5.73 -5.77
N SER A 52 -11.27 -6.41 -5.86
CA SER A 52 -11.06 -7.47 -6.84
C SER A 52 -12.03 -8.64 -6.65
N ALA A 53 -12.27 -9.06 -5.41
CA ALA A 53 -13.26 -10.10 -5.10
C ALA A 53 -14.69 -9.68 -5.45
N SER A 54 -15.05 -8.42 -5.18
CA SER A 54 -16.35 -7.84 -5.55
C SER A 54 -16.55 -7.66 -7.06
N LEU A 55 -15.49 -7.74 -7.87
CA LEU A 55 -15.54 -7.65 -9.33
C LEU A 55 -15.51 -9.01 -10.03
N ALA A 56 -15.18 -10.06 -9.29
CA ALA A 56 -15.15 -11.43 -9.78
C ALA A 56 -16.51 -12.14 -9.66
N ILE A 57 -17.50 -11.47 -9.06
CA ILE A 57 -18.93 -11.83 -9.01
C ILE A 57 -19.65 -11.03 -10.08
#